data_AF-A0A965Q2Z7-F1
#
_entry.id   AF-A0A965Q2Z7-F1
#
_cell.length_a   1.000
_cell.length_b   1.000
_cell.length_c   1.000
_cell.angle_alpha   90.00
_cell.angle_beta   90.00
_cell.angle_gamma   90.00
#
_symmetry.space_group_name_H-M   'P 1'
#
loop_
_entity.id
_entity.type
_entity.pdbx_description
1 polymer ?
#
loop_
_entity_poly.entity_id
_entity_poly.type
_entity_poly.pdbx_seq_one_letter_code
_entity_poly.pdbx_strand_id
1 'polypeptide(L)'
;MGVEHSTPGLLLLLIAFLGPVIVLIRRAAAGKSIFIRRIPGVDAVNEAVGRAAELGRPISFTTGLTSVSPVLYACLGVLSYVAYRAARFRSRLLVPQYNPEAMAIVENAVRDSYREAR
;
A
#
# COMPACT_ATOMS: atom_id res chain seq x y z
N MET A 1 -52.10 -10.68 13.83
CA MET A 1 -51.58 -9.30 13.90
C MET A 1 -50.15 -9.37 14.42
N GLY A 2 -49.17 -9.27 13.53
CA GLY A 2 -47.76 -9.42 13.91
C GLY A 2 -46.89 -9.19 12.69
N VAL A 3 -46.99 -7.98 12.13
CA VAL A 3 -46.12 -7.58 11.03
C VAL A 3 -44.69 -7.53 11.54
N GLU A 4 -43.82 -8.21 10.81
CA GLU A 4 -42.39 -8.39 11.02
C GLU A 4 -41.63 -7.06 10.87
N HIS A 5 -41.46 -6.33 11.96
CA HIS A 5 -40.73 -5.05 11.96
C HIS A 5 -39.18 -5.22 11.96
N SER A 6 -38.67 -6.46 12.02
CA SER A 6 -37.23 -6.74 12.12
C SER A 6 -36.46 -6.72 10.78
N THR A 7 -37.15 -6.74 9.64
CA THR A 7 -36.53 -6.86 8.31
C THR A 7 -36.46 -5.55 7.51
N PRO A 8 -37.51 -4.70 7.46
CA PRO A 8 -37.50 -3.49 6.63
C PRO A 8 -36.62 -2.37 7.21
N GLY A 9 -36.54 -2.25 8.54
CA GLY A 9 -35.66 -1.28 9.20
C GLY A 9 -34.17 -1.60 8.96
N LEU A 10 -33.79 -2.87 9.02
CA LEU A 10 -32.45 -3.34 8.68
C LEU A 10 -32.11 -3.06 7.21
N LEU A 11 -33.05 -3.31 6.30
CA LEU A 11 -32.92 -3.02 4.87
C LEU A 11 -32.70 -1.53 4.61
N LEU A 12 -33.47 -0.66 5.27
CA LEU A 12 -33.30 0.79 5.19
C LEU A 12 -31.91 1.23 5.69
N LEU A 13 -31.47 0.70 6.83
CA LEU A 13 -30.16 1.02 7.42
C LEU A 13 -29.02 0.54 6.50
N LEU A 14 -29.17 -0.66 5.92
CA LEU A 14 -28.21 -1.26 4.98
C LEU A 14 -28.13 -0.45 3.69
N ILE A 15 -29.26 0.00 3.14
CA ILE A 15 -29.30 0.91 1.97
C ILE A 15 -28.71 2.28 2.32
N ALA A 16 -29.00 2.83 3.49
CA ALA A 16 -28.48 4.12 3.92
C ALA A 16 -26.95 4.08 4.10
N PHE A 17 -26.39 2.95 4.51
CA PHE A 17 -24.95 2.79 4.71
C PHE A 17 -24.21 2.43 3.40
N LEU A 18 -24.72 1.46 2.63
CA LEU A 18 -24.07 0.98 1.39
C LEU A 18 -24.36 1.87 0.19
N GLY A 19 -25.53 2.52 0.14
CA GLY A 19 -25.93 3.39 -0.97
C GLY A 19 -24.90 4.48 -1.28
N PRO A 20 -24.49 5.31 -0.29
CA PRO A 20 -23.45 6.31 -0.48
C PRO A 20 -22.11 5.73 -0.92
N VAL A 21 -21.71 4.58 -0.35
CA VAL A 21 -20.46 3.89 -0.72
C VAL A 21 -20.48 3.47 -2.18
N ILE A 22 -21.56 2.82 -2.63
CA ILE A 22 -21.74 2.38 -4.02
C ILE A 22 -21.77 3.60 -4.97
N VAL A 23 -22.44 4.69 -4.59
CA VAL A 23 -22.47 5.93 -5.38
C VAL A 23 -21.06 6.53 -5.51
N LEU A 24 -20.28 6.59 -4.43
CA LEU A 24 -18.91 7.10 -4.46
C LEU A 24 -17.99 6.22 -5.33
N ILE A 25 -18.08 4.89 -5.20
CA ILE A 25 -17.34 3.94 -6.03
C ILE A 25 -17.68 4.13 -7.52
N ARG A 26 -18.97 4.23 -7.86
CA ARG A 26 -19.41 4.46 -9.25
C ARG A 26 -18.95 5.81 -9.78
N ARG A 27 -18.97 6.87 -8.95
CA ARG A 27 -18.46 8.19 -9.34
C ARG A 27 -16.95 8.16 -9.59
N ALA A 28 -16.19 7.47 -8.74
CA ALA A 28 -14.75 7.27 -8.92
C ALA A 28 -14.44 6.48 -10.20
N ALA A 29 -15.15 5.36 -10.41
CA ALA A 29 -14.99 4.49 -11.58
C ALA A 29 -15.38 5.18 -12.89
N ALA A 30 -16.35 6.09 -12.86
CA ALA A 30 -16.74 6.92 -14.01
C ALA A 30 -15.74 8.05 -14.33
N GLY A 31 -14.57 8.07 -13.69
CA GLY A 31 -13.50 9.04 -13.97
C GLY A 31 -13.80 10.45 -13.47
N LYS A 32 -14.82 10.64 -12.60
CA LYS A 32 -15.03 11.95 -11.99
C LYS A 32 -13.84 12.26 -11.08
N SER A 33 -13.23 13.43 -11.25
CA SER A 33 -12.11 13.87 -10.44
C SER A 33 -12.53 14.02 -8.98
N ILE A 34 -12.21 13.02 -8.17
CA ILE A 34 -12.29 13.13 -6.72
C ILE A 34 -11.00 13.79 -6.28
N PHE A 35 -11.09 14.93 -5.59
CA PHE A 35 -9.90 15.57 -5.04
C PHE A 35 -9.32 14.68 -3.93
N ILE A 36 -8.19 14.04 -4.23
CA ILE A 36 -7.41 13.30 -3.23
C ILE A 36 -6.33 14.26 -2.72
N ARG A 37 -6.46 14.67 -1.46
CA ARG A 37 -5.44 15.48 -0.79
C ARG A 37 -4.14 14.68 -0.71
N ARG A 38 -3.07 15.23 -1.26
CA ARG A 38 -1.72 14.67 -1.09
C ARG A 38 -1.29 14.73 0.38
N ILE A 39 -0.68 13.65 0.86
CA ILE A 39 -0.17 13.55 2.22
C ILE A 39 1.34 13.76 2.14
N PRO A 40 1.89 14.87 2.70
CA PRO A 40 3.32 15.18 2.56
C PRO A 40 4.25 14.04 2.97
N GLY A 41 3.91 13.30 4.04
CA GLY A 41 4.72 12.15 4.48
C GLY A 41 4.72 10.97 3.50
N VAL A 42 3.65 10.79 2.71
CA VAL A 42 3.60 9.76 1.66
C VAL A 42 4.40 10.22 0.43
N ASP A 43 4.26 11.50 0.05
CA ASP A 43 5.01 12.07 -1.07
C ASP A 43 6.54 12.09 -0.80
N ALA A 44 6.93 12.28 0.46
CA ALA A 44 8.33 12.28 0.88
C ALA A 44 9.06 10.96 0.55
N VAL A 45 8.34 9.82 0.45
CA VAL A 45 8.94 8.55 0.02
C VAL A 45 9.45 8.64 -1.42
N ASN A 46 8.67 9.27 -2.31
CA ASN A 46 9.06 9.46 -3.71
C ASN A 46 10.26 10.38 -3.83
N GLU A 47 10.25 11.47 -3.08
CA GLU A 47 11.36 12.41 -3.04
C GLU A 47 12.63 11.75 -2.49
N ALA A 48 12.52 10.97 -1.41
CA ALA A 48 13.66 10.27 -0.82
C ALA A 48 14.29 9.28 -1.81
N VAL A 49 13.47 8.53 -2.55
CA VAL A 49 13.95 7.59 -3.59
C VAL A 49 14.61 8.35 -4.74
N GLY A 50 13.99 9.41 -5.25
CA GLY A 50 14.56 10.24 -6.32
C GLY A 50 15.88 10.88 -5.89
N ARG A 51 15.94 11.45 -4.69
CA ARG A 51 17.13 12.06 -4.13
C ARG A 51 18.26 11.06 -3.91
N ALA A 52 17.94 9.84 -3.44
CA ALA A 52 18.93 8.78 -3.33
C ALA A 52 19.55 8.43 -4.68
N ALA A 53 18.72 8.38 -5.74
CA ALA A 53 19.17 8.16 -7.11
C ALA A 53 20.06 9.31 -7.63
N GLU A 54 19.65 10.56 -7.43
CA GLU A 54 20.42 11.75 -7.81
C GLU A 54 21.79 11.82 -7.11
N LEU A 55 21.83 11.46 -5.82
CA LEU A 55 23.07 11.46 -5.03
C LEU A 55 23.95 10.22 -5.26
N GLY A 56 23.48 9.23 -6.01
CA GLY A 56 24.17 7.95 -6.19
C GLY A 56 24.35 7.17 -4.88
N ARG A 57 23.49 7.40 -3.87
CA ARG A 57 23.56 6.75 -2.56
C ARG A 57 22.53 5.63 -2.45
N PRO A 58 22.82 4.56 -1.68
CA PRO A 58 21.87 3.47 -1.51
C PRO A 58 20.64 3.90 -0.71
N ILE A 59 19.49 3.31 -1.07
CA ILE A 59 18.23 3.39 -0.31
C ILE A 59 18.30 2.36 0.82
N SER A 60 18.00 2.75 2.05
CA SER A 60 17.85 1.84 3.19
C SER A 60 16.40 1.76 3.60
N PHE A 61 15.83 0.55 3.63
CA PHE A 61 14.46 0.29 4.04
C PHE A 61 14.45 -0.69 5.21
N THR A 62 13.69 -0.39 6.26
CA THR A 62 13.52 -1.26 7.43
C THR A 62 12.06 -1.68 7.60
N THR A 63 11.85 -2.92 8.01
CA THR A 63 10.54 -3.51 8.35
C THR A 63 10.24 -3.39 9.85
N GLY A 64 11.07 -2.68 10.62
CA GLY A 64 10.78 -2.36 12.02
C GLY A 64 11.04 -3.49 13.02
N LEU A 65 12.09 -4.30 12.81
CA LEU A 65 12.49 -5.42 13.69
C LEU A 65 11.37 -6.43 13.97
N THR A 66 10.50 -6.64 12.99
CA THR A 66 9.37 -7.55 13.09
C THR A 66 9.74 -8.96 12.61
N SER A 67 9.12 -9.98 13.20
CA SER A 67 9.09 -11.35 12.66
C SER A 67 7.97 -11.47 11.61
N VAL A 68 7.67 -12.70 11.17
CA VAL A 68 6.50 -12.95 10.30
C VAL A 68 5.22 -12.58 11.06
N SER A 69 4.70 -11.39 10.77
CA SER A 69 3.57 -10.79 11.48
C SER A 69 2.74 -9.91 10.55
N PRO A 70 1.52 -9.50 10.95
CA PRO A 70 0.72 -8.54 10.19
C PRO A 70 1.45 -7.22 9.88
N VAL A 71 2.38 -6.81 10.76
CA VAL A 71 3.21 -5.61 10.55
C VAL A 71 4.15 -5.80 9.35
N LEU A 72 4.77 -6.97 9.23
CA LEU A 72 5.62 -7.29 8.08
C LEU A 72 4.83 -7.16 6.77
N TYR A 73 3.66 -7.80 6.70
CA TYR A 73 2.81 -7.77 5.50
C TYR A 73 2.35 -6.37 5.13
N ALA A 74 2.06 -5.51 6.12
CA ALA A 74 1.76 -4.10 5.88
C ALA A 74 2.97 -3.34 5.28
N CYS A 75 4.19 -3.62 5.77
CA CYS A 75 5.42 -3.03 5.22
C CYS A 75 5.73 -3.51 3.80
N LEU A 76 5.41 -4.76 3.44
CA LEU A 76 5.72 -5.32 2.13
C LEU A 76 5.09 -4.51 0.98
N GLY A 77 3.88 -3.99 1.15
CA GLY A 77 3.23 -3.16 0.13
C GLY A 77 4.03 -1.90 -0.21
N VAL A 78 4.56 -1.22 0.80
CA VAL A 78 5.42 -0.03 0.62
C VAL A 78 6.79 -0.44 0.09
N LEU A 79 7.36 -1.53 0.60
CA LEU A 79 8.65 -2.05 0.14
C LEU A 79 8.61 -2.40 -1.35
N SER A 80 7.58 -3.09 -1.82
CA SER A 80 7.43 -3.45 -3.23
C SER A 80 7.40 -2.21 -4.13
N TYR A 81 6.69 -1.17 -3.71
CA TYR A 81 6.70 0.12 -4.42
C TYR A 81 8.09 0.75 -4.47
N VAL A 82 8.78 0.82 -3.33
CA VAL A 82 10.14 1.38 -3.25
C VAL A 82 11.12 0.54 -4.07
N ALA A 83 11.03 -0.79 -4.04
CA ALA A 83 11.87 -1.71 -4.79
C ALA A 83 11.67 -1.57 -6.31
N TYR A 84 10.42 -1.47 -6.77
CA TYR A 84 10.11 -1.19 -8.17
C TYR A 84 10.76 0.12 -8.65
N ARG A 85 10.66 1.20 -7.85
CA ARG A 85 11.26 2.50 -8.18
C ARG A 85 12.78 2.45 -8.13
N ALA A 86 13.36 1.78 -7.12
CA ALA A 86 14.80 1.56 -7.02
C ALA A 86 15.35 0.82 -8.25
N ALA A 87 14.64 -0.20 -8.73
CA ALA A 87 14.99 -0.94 -9.94
C ALA A 87 14.95 -0.03 -11.19
N ARG A 88 13.89 0.78 -11.36
CA ARG A 88 13.76 1.74 -12.47
C ARG A 88 14.88 2.79 -12.48
N PHE A 89 15.28 3.27 -11.31
CA PHE A 89 16.35 4.26 -11.15
C PHE A 89 17.76 3.64 -11.08
N ARG A 90 17.88 2.32 -11.19
CA ARG A 90 19.15 1.59 -11.00
C ARG A 90 19.86 1.96 -9.68
N SER A 91 19.07 2.25 -8.66
CA SER A 91 19.56 2.58 -7.33
C SER A 91 19.72 1.33 -6.50
N ARG A 92 20.77 1.28 -5.68
CA ARG A 92 21.01 0.17 -4.77
C ARG A 92 20.03 0.22 -3.60
N LEU A 93 19.25 -0.84 -3.40
CA LEU A 93 18.35 -1.00 -2.26
C LEU A 93 18.96 -1.94 -1.21
N LEU A 94 18.96 -1.52 0.04
CA LEU A 94 19.40 -2.28 1.20
C LEU A 94 18.19 -2.49 2.13
N VAL A 95 17.87 -3.75 2.42
CA VAL A 95 16.72 -4.12 3.26
C VAL A 95 17.17 -5.06 4.38
N PRO A 96 17.94 -4.59 5.36
CA PRO A 96 18.43 -5.44 6.44
C PRO A 96 17.27 -6.03 7.23
N GLN A 97 17.33 -7.32 7.52
CA GLN A 97 16.36 -8.03 8.36
C GLN A 97 17.06 -8.61 9.58
N TYR A 98 16.41 -8.46 10.73
CA TYR A 98 16.84 -9.08 11.98
C TYR A 98 16.43 -10.56 12.05
N ASN A 99 15.24 -10.89 11.53
CA ASN A 99 14.69 -12.24 11.57
C ASN A 99 14.91 -12.97 10.22
N PRO A 100 15.42 -14.22 10.22
CA PRO A 100 15.73 -14.97 9.00
C PRO A 100 14.50 -15.41 8.20
N GLU A 101 13.36 -15.68 8.85
CA GLU A 101 12.10 -16.02 8.18
C GLU A 101 11.55 -14.79 7.44
N ALA A 102 11.59 -13.63 8.10
CA ALA A 102 11.22 -12.36 7.48
C ALA A 102 12.14 -12.03 6.29
N MET A 103 13.45 -12.35 6.39
CA MET A 103 14.40 -12.18 5.29
C MET A 103 13.97 -12.92 4.02
N ALA A 104 13.58 -14.20 4.13
CA ALA A 104 13.16 -14.98 2.97
C ALA A 104 11.93 -14.38 2.27
N ILE A 105 10.94 -13.89 3.04
CA ILE A 105 9.72 -13.27 2.50
C ILE A 105 10.05 -11.93 1.83
N VAL A 106 10.83 -11.08 2.52
CA VAL A 106 11.28 -9.77 2.03
C VAL A 106 12.09 -9.90 0.75
N GLU A 107 13.00 -10.87 0.69
CA GLU A 107 13.82 -11.12 -0.49
C GLU A 107 12.96 -11.49 -1.71
N ASN A 108 11.97 -12.36 -1.52
CA ASN A 108 11.03 -12.73 -2.58
C ASN A 108 10.24 -11.51 -3.08
N ALA A 109 9.69 -10.70 -2.16
CA ALA A 109 8.94 -9.50 -2.51
C ALA A 109 9.79 -8.48 -3.29
N VAL A 110 11.05 -8.27 -2.88
CA VAL A 110 11.99 -7.40 -3.61
C VAL A 110 12.30 -7.98 -4.98
N ARG A 111 12.59 -9.29 -5.06
CA ARG A 111 12.92 -9.97 -6.31
C ARG A 111 11.78 -9.87 -7.33
N ASP A 112 10.54 -10.05 -6.91
CA ASP A 112 9.37 -9.94 -7.76
C ASP A 112 9.17 -8.49 -8.24
N SER A 113 9.39 -7.51 -7.36
CA SER A 113 9.32 -6.09 -7.73
C SER A 113 10.39 -5.70 -8.76
N TYR A 114 11.59 -6.27 -8.66
CA TYR A 114 12.66 -6.07 -9.65
C TYR A 114 12.37 -6.78 -10.98
N ARG A 115 11.69 -7.94 -10.96
CA ARG A 115 11.23 -8.64 -12.17
C ARG A 115 10.18 -7.83 -12.92
N GLU A 116 9.21 -7.26 -12.20
CA GLU A 116 8.15 -6.42 -12.76
C GLU A 116 8.68 -5.09 -13.34
N ALA A 117 9.79 -4.59 -12.80
CA ALA A 117 10.41 -3.35 -13.28
C ALA A 117 11.19 -3.51 -14.59
N ARG A 118 11.55 -4.75 -14.96
CA ARG A 118 12.32 -5.09 -16.17
C ARG A 118 11.46 -4.95 -17.43
#